data_AF-A0A3D0PZN9-F1
#
_entry.id   AF-A0A3D0PZN9-F1
#
_cell.length_a   1.000
_cell.length_b   1.000
_cell.length_c   1.000
_cell.angle_alpha   90.00
_cell.angle_beta   90.00
_cell.angle_gamma   90.00
#
_symmetry.space_group_name_H-M   'P 1'
#
loop_
_entity.id
_entity.type
_entity.pdbx_description
1 polymer ?
#
loop_
_entity_poly.entity_id
_entity_poly.type
_entity_poly.pdbx_seq_one_letter_code
_entity_poly.pdbx_strand_id
1 'polypeptide(L)'
;MYPQLIEQAKSLIAGEADLIANLANLSALIYHNLDDVNWAGFYLYKEEQLILGPFQGLPACIRIPMGKGVCGTAAQTNTIQRIDDVHAFPGHIACDAA
;
A
#
# COMPACT_ATOMS: atom_id res chain seq x y z
N MET A 1 2.26 -18.60 -8.60
CA MET A 1 2.73 -17.40 -7.91
C MET A 1 1.65 -16.81 -7.00
N TYR A 2 0.67 -16.05 -7.52
CA TYR A 2 -0.37 -15.42 -6.65
C TYR A 2 -1.18 -16.36 -5.75
N PRO A 3 -1.65 -17.55 -6.20
CA PRO A 3 -2.38 -18.46 -5.31
C PRO A 3 -1.54 -18.90 -4.10
N GLN A 4 -0.24 -19.13 -4.30
CA GLN A 4 0.67 -19.52 -3.23
C GLN A 4 0.94 -18.35 -2.27
N LEU A 5 1.10 -17.13 -2.81
CA LEU A 5 1.24 -15.92 -2.00
C LEU A 5 0.01 -15.68 -1.11
N ILE A 6 -1.18 -15.94 -1.64
CA ILE A 6 -2.45 -15.84 -0.88
C ILE A 6 -2.48 -16.85 0.26
N GLU A 7 -2.10 -18.10 0.03
CA GLU A 7 -2.05 -19.12 1.09
C GLU A 7 -1.01 -18.78 2.17
N GLN A 8 0.16 -18.28 1.77
CA GLN A 8 1.16 -17.78 2.72
C GLN A 8 0.61 -16.61 3.55
N ALA A 9 -0.04 -15.63 2.92
CA ALA A 9 -0.63 -14.49 3.60
C ALA A 9 -1.68 -14.93 4.64
N LYS A 10 -2.59 -15.84 4.26
CA LYS A 10 -3.59 -16.42 5.18
C LYS A 10 -2.93 -17.10 6.37
N SER A 11 -1.89 -17.91 6.13
CA SER A 11 -1.18 -18.61 7.20
C SER A 11 -0.44 -17.65 8.13
N LEU A 12 0.12 -16.56 7.60
CA LEU A 12 0.94 -15.62 8.34
C LEU A 12 0.14 -14.80 9.35
N ILE A 13 -1.10 -14.48 9.03
CA ILE A 13 -2.01 -13.71 9.90
C ILE A 13 -2.96 -14.62 10.71
N ALA A 14 -2.92 -15.94 10.47
CA ALA A 14 -3.80 -16.87 11.15
C ALA A 14 -3.49 -16.92 12.67
N GLY A 15 -4.47 -16.56 13.48
CA GLY A 15 -4.36 -16.60 14.94
C GLY A 15 -3.74 -15.34 15.58
N GLU A 16 -3.39 -14.33 14.79
CA GLU A 16 -2.95 -13.02 15.29
C GLU A 16 -4.05 -11.96 15.06
N ALA A 17 -4.39 -11.23 16.10
CA ALA A 17 -5.42 -10.19 16.09
C ALA A 17 -4.82 -8.78 15.97
N ASP A 18 -3.53 -8.61 16.25
CA ASP A 18 -2.86 -7.32 16.16
C ASP A 18 -2.76 -6.85 14.70
N LEU A 19 -3.46 -5.76 14.41
CA LEU A 19 -3.51 -5.19 13.07
C LEU A 19 -2.12 -4.78 12.58
N ILE A 20 -1.29 -4.18 13.43
CA ILE A 20 0.00 -3.63 12.99
C ILE A 20 0.98 -4.77 12.69
N ALA A 21 1.02 -5.80 13.53
CA ALA A 21 1.81 -7.01 13.29
C ALA A 21 1.42 -7.66 11.96
N ASN A 22 0.11 -7.83 11.71
CA ASN A 22 -0.39 -8.41 10.47
C ASN A 22 -0.03 -7.57 9.23
N LEU A 23 -0.24 -6.26 9.27
CA LEU A 23 0.09 -5.37 8.15
C LEU A 23 1.62 -5.32 7.89
N ALA A 24 2.44 -5.33 8.94
CA ALA A 24 3.90 -5.37 8.80
C ALA A 24 4.38 -6.67 8.13
N ASN A 25 3.81 -7.80 8.55
CA ASN A 25 4.13 -9.11 7.97
C ASN A 25 3.64 -9.23 6.51
N LEU A 26 2.43 -8.73 6.21
CA LEU A 26 1.90 -8.76 4.84
C LEU A 26 2.69 -7.86 3.89
N SER A 27 3.14 -6.67 4.32
CA SER A 27 3.96 -5.79 3.47
C SER A 27 5.31 -6.43 3.16
N ALA A 28 5.95 -7.07 4.15
CA ALA A 28 7.17 -7.86 3.96
C ALA A 28 6.97 -9.02 2.98
N LEU A 29 5.89 -9.79 3.16
CA LEU A 29 5.56 -10.92 2.28
C LEU A 29 5.38 -10.46 0.82
N ILE A 30 4.66 -9.35 0.59
CA ILE A 30 4.42 -8.82 -0.76
C ILE A 30 5.73 -8.33 -1.39
N TYR A 31 6.48 -7.48 -0.67
CA TYR A 31 7.70 -6.85 -1.18
C TYR A 31 8.77 -7.87 -1.61
N HIS A 32 8.90 -8.97 -0.88
CA HIS A 32 9.93 -9.98 -1.18
C HIS A 32 9.51 -11.05 -2.19
N ASN A 33 8.23 -11.12 -2.57
CA ASN A 33 7.72 -12.16 -3.49
C ASN A 33 7.22 -11.61 -4.83
N LEU A 34 7.17 -10.29 -5.00
CA LEU A 34 6.83 -9.65 -6.27
C LEU A 34 8.08 -9.01 -6.87
N ASP A 35 8.39 -9.40 -8.10
CA ASP A 35 9.43 -8.75 -8.91
C ASP A 35 8.98 -7.34 -9.32
N ASP A 36 9.96 -6.46 -9.57
CA ASP A 36 9.76 -5.08 -10.04
C ASP A 36 8.87 -4.20 -9.13
N VAL A 37 8.87 -4.48 -7.82
CA VAL A 37 8.24 -3.64 -6.79
C VAL A 37 9.31 -2.87 -6.02
N ASN A 38 9.19 -1.54 -5.99
CA ASN A 38 10.08 -0.66 -5.21
C ASN A 38 9.46 -0.21 -3.86
N TRP A 39 8.16 -0.39 -3.69
CA TRP A 39 7.42 -0.02 -2.47
C TRP A 39 6.16 -0.88 -2.33
N ALA A 40 5.94 -1.44 -1.13
CA ALA A 40 4.72 -2.17 -0.81
C ALA A 40 4.30 -1.90 0.64
N GLY A 41 3.04 -1.55 0.87
CA GLY A 41 2.58 -1.20 2.20
C GLY A 41 1.14 -0.71 2.24
N PHE A 42 0.78 -0.14 3.38
CA PHE A 42 -0.60 0.22 3.70
C PHE A 42 -0.70 1.69 4.12
N TYR A 43 -1.79 2.32 3.71
CA TYR A 43 -2.28 3.56 4.29
C TYR A 43 -3.59 3.27 5.02
N LEU A 44 -3.74 3.81 6.24
CA LEU A 44 -4.91 3.63 7.09
C LEU A 44 -5.74 4.89 7.10
N TYR A 45 -7.06 4.76 6.93
CA TYR A 45 -7.97 5.89 7.02
C TYR A 45 -8.16 6.32 8.48
N LYS A 46 -7.73 7.54 8.80
CA LYS A 46 -7.81 8.17 10.13
C LYS A 46 -7.94 9.68 9.95
N GLU A 47 -8.75 10.33 10.78
CA GLU A 47 -8.89 11.80 10.76
C GLU A 47 -9.25 12.35 9.35
N GLU A 48 -10.17 11.67 8.65
CA GLU A 48 -10.64 12.06 7.31
C GLU A 48 -9.58 12.05 6.20
N GLN A 49 -8.46 11.36 6.43
CA GLN A 49 -7.35 11.24 5.48
C GLN A 49 -6.70 9.86 5.57
N LEU A 50 -5.80 9.58 4.64
CA LEU A 50 -4.93 8.41 4.69
C LEU A 50 -3.66 8.74 5.48
N ILE A 51 -3.32 7.90 6.45
CA ILE A 51 -2.08 7.98 7.24
C ILE A 51 -1.23 6.75 6.98
N LEU A 52 0.07 6.95 6.75
CA LEU A 52 1.04 5.88 6.49
C LEU A 52 1.03 4.83 7.61
N GLY A 53 0.84 3.57 7.23
CA GLY A 53 0.94 2.39 8.08
C GLY A 53 2.21 1.59 7.78
N PRO A 54 2.29 0.31 8.17
CA PRO A 54 3.45 -0.54 7.88
C PRO A 54 3.71 -0.70 6.37
N PHE A 55 4.98 -0.66 5.97
CA PHE A 55 5.42 -0.76 4.58
C PHE A 55 6.85 -1.28 4.47
N GLN A 56 7.26 -1.63 3.25
CA GLN A 56 8.63 -1.91 2.83
C GLN A 56 8.98 -0.99 1.66
N GLY A 57 10.18 -0.38 1.70
CA GLY A 57 10.66 0.55 0.69
C GLY A 57 11.30 1.80 1.31
N LEU A 58 11.55 2.81 0.48
CA LEU A 58 12.06 4.11 0.92
C LEU A 58 10.99 4.90 1.72
N PRO A 59 11.40 5.89 2.53
CA PRO A 59 10.47 6.78 3.23
C PRO A 59 9.43 7.41 2.29
N ALA A 60 8.18 7.47 2.72
CA ALA A 60 7.04 7.91 1.93
C ALA A 60 6.22 9.02 2.62
N CYS A 61 5.27 9.62 1.90
CA CYS A 61 4.36 10.64 2.43
C CYS A 61 3.59 10.12 3.66
N ILE A 62 3.63 10.84 4.77
CA ILE A 62 2.96 10.40 6.01
C ILE A 62 1.43 10.55 5.92
N ARG A 63 0.94 11.60 5.24
CA ARG A 63 -0.49 11.92 5.12
C ARG A 63 -0.87 12.16 3.66
N ILE A 64 -2.01 11.61 3.24
CA ILE A 64 -2.57 11.80 1.90
C ILE A 64 -4.05 12.18 2.04
N PRO A 65 -4.48 13.37 1.58
CA PRO A 65 -5.88 13.74 1.57
C PRO A 65 -6.71 12.87 0.61
N MET A 66 -7.99 12.72 0.90
CA MET A 66 -8.93 12.00 0.03
C MET A 66 -8.98 12.66 -1.36
N GLY A 67 -8.94 11.85 -2.42
CA GLY A 67 -8.94 12.30 -3.82
C GLY A 67 -7.62 12.92 -4.32
N LYS A 68 -6.54 12.85 -3.54
CA LYS A 68 -5.22 13.40 -3.92
C LYS A 68 -4.21 12.30 -4.21
N GLY A 69 -3.57 12.36 -5.38
CA GLY A 69 -2.68 11.31 -5.88
C GLY A 69 -3.40 9.97 -6.05
N VAL A 70 -2.65 8.94 -6.48
CA VAL A 70 -3.22 7.62 -6.78
C VAL A 70 -3.89 7.00 -5.54
N CYS A 71 -3.22 7.02 -4.38
CA CYS A 71 -3.77 6.46 -3.14
C CYS A 71 -5.03 7.21 -2.67
N GLY A 72 -5.03 8.54 -2.71
CA GLY A 72 -6.19 9.33 -2.31
C GLY A 72 -7.38 9.13 -3.26
N THR A 73 -7.14 9.02 -4.56
CA THR A 73 -8.18 8.69 -5.56
C THR A 73 -8.75 7.28 -5.34
N ALA A 74 -7.90 6.30 -5.04
CA ALA A 74 -8.34 4.94 -4.69
C ALA A 74 -9.29 4.96 -3.49
N ALA A 75 -8.90 5.67 -2.42
CA ALA A 75 -9.70 5.76 -1.21
C ALA A 75 -11.01 6.55 -1.41
N GLN A 76 -11.01 7.61 -2.23
CA GLN A 76 -12.22 8.40 -2.49
C GLN A 76 -13.22 7.67 -3.38
N THR A 77 -12.75 6.97 -4.40
CA THR A 77 -13.62 6.26 -5.36
C THR A 77 -14.02 4.87 -4.88
N ASN A 78 -13.32 4.33 -3.88
CA ASN A 78 -13.44 2.95 -3.41
C ASN A 78 -13.28 1.93 -4.56
N THR A 79 -12.33 2.18 -5.46
CA THR A 79 -12.01 1.31 -6.60
C THR A 79 -10.50 1.10 -6.72
N ILE A 80 -10.11 -0.07 -7.22
CA ILE A 80 -8.70 -0.39 -7.50
C ILE A 80 -8.19 0.54 -8.59
N GLN A 81 -7.09 1.24 -8.32
CA GLN A 81 -6.39 2.06 -9.30
C GLN A 81 -5.23 1.25 -9.89
N ARG A 82 -5.23 1.04 -11.21
CA ARG A 82 -4.13 0.44 -11.95
C ARG A 82 -3.63 1.48 -12.95
N ILE A 83 -2.45 2.02 -12.67
CA ILE A 83 -1.88 3.15 -13.42
C ILE A 83 -0.64 2.64 -14.14
N ASP A 84 -0.66 2.65 -15.47
CA ASP A 84 0.47 2.18 -16.27
C ASP A 84 1.64 3.19 -16.28
N ASP A 85 1.35 4.50 -16.17
CA ASP A 85 2.33 5.58 -16.03
C ASP A 85 1.86 6.62 -14.99
N VAL A 86 2.55 6.67 -13.85
CA VAL A 86 2.22 7.59 -12.75
C VAL A 86 2.50 9.05 -13.08
N HIS A 87 3.42 9.34 -14.00
CA HIS A 87 3.73 10.71 -14.42
C HIS A 87 2.63 11.29 -15.31
N ALA A 88 1.89 10.44 -16.01
CA ALA A 88 0.71 10.82 -16.78
C ALA A 88 -0.57 10.96 -15.92
N PHE A 89 -0.53 10.55 -14.63
CA PHE A 89 -1.70 10.59 -13.76
C PHE A 89 -2.04 12.04 -13.33
N PRO A 90 -3.28 12.53 -13.57
CA PRO A 90 -3.68 13.87 -13.16
C PRO A 90 -3.62 14.05 -11.64
N GLY A 91 -2.87 15.06 -11.18
CA GLY A 91 -2.72 15.32 -9.75
C GLY A 91 -1.78 14.33 -9.04
N HIS A 92 -0.81 13.77 -9.77
CA HIS A 92 0.31 13.01 -9.21
C HIS A 92 1.00 13.81 -8.08
N ILE A 93 1.11 13.16 -6.92
CA ILE A 93 1.90 13.64 -5.79
C ILE A 93 3.13 12.75 -5.75
N ALA A 94 4.26 13.28 -6.19
CA ALA A 94 5.53 12.60 -6.03
C ALA A 94 5.86 12.54 -4.53
N CYS A 95 5.94 11.33 -3.99
CA CYS A 95 6.31 11.08 -2.60
C CYS A 95 7.76 10.57 -2.46
N ASP A 96 8.36 10.13 -3.57
CA ASP A 96 9.77 9.84 -3.73
C ASP A 96 10.34 10.67 -4.88
N ALA A 97 11.64 10.99 -4.78
CA ALA A 97 12.43 11.54 -5.86
C ALA A 97 13.24 10.38 -6.46
N ALA A 98 12.57 9.46 -7.15
CA ALA A 98 13.24 8.46 -7.98
C ALA A 98 13.38 8.99 -9.40
#